data_AF-A0A5C7UFF8-F1
#
_entry.id   AF-A0A5C7UFF8-F1
#
_cell.length_a   1.000
_cell.length_b   1.000
_cell.length_c   1.000
_cell.angle_alpha   90.00
_cell.angle_beta   90.00
_cell.angle_gamma   90.00
#
_symmetry.space_group_name_H-M   'P 1'
#
loop_
_entity.id
_entity.type
_entity.pdbx_description
1 polymer ?
#
loop_
_entity_poly.entity_id
_entity_poly.type
_entity_poly.pdbx_seq_one_letter_code
_entity_poly.pdbx_strand_id
1 'polypeptide(L)'
;IALLPWLYSIDQMPHSHCQTRLLLEKLAGAAVNGQEIKLELRDMPETIPVLADPRYIVGAIATPYQTPIFRWQEDAPRRQERSICLQNWQLGMQETIAKIMPGCEFELTLPEAYFTNCREADRKIRPLSILAAVNYLEATLNVEAAGISAIVAGFGEEQCDEYRISFALKGSKEIIYGVVWPLYDRESVPNDGINDISMDDSPIREIYDTIKASGIDDQFRHAELFNPEMCEDCGAPMFVDRAGEIVHAEMPEDTPDQQPLFH
;
A
#
# COMPACT_ATOMS: atom_id res chain seq x y z
N ILE A 1 -24.90 -8.67 10.65
CA ILE A 1 -23.81 -8.08 9.82
C ILE A 1 -24.31 -8.01 8.38
N ALA A 2 -23.93 -6.96 7.64
CA ALA A 2 -24.11 -6.89 6.19
C ALA A 2 -22.76 -6.56 5.55
N LEU A 3 -22.36 -7.34 4.55
CA LEU A 3 -21.11 -7.16 3.80
C LEU A 3 -21.44 -6.85 2.34
N LEU A 4 -20.61 -6.03 1.71
CA LEU A 4 -20.65 -5.87 0.27
C LEU A 4 -19.96 -7.07 -0.40
N PRO A 5 -20.58 -7.71 -1.40
CA PRO A 5 -20.00 -8.84 -2.11
C PRO A 5 -19.03 -8.34 -3.21
N TRP A 6 -18.10 -7.46 -2.85
CA TRP A 6 -17.12 -6.87 -3.75
C TRP A 6 -15.82 -6.57 -3.03
N LEU A 7 -14.71 -6.76 -3.75
CA LEU A 7 -13.37 -6.43 -3.28
C LEU A 7 -12.95 -5.08 -3.88
N TYR A 8 -13.04 -4.03 -3.08
CA TYR A 8 -12.82 -2.66 -3.51
C TYR A 8 -11.33 -2.32 -3.62
N SER A 9 -10.92 -1.60 -4.66
CA SER A 9 -9.71 -0.76 -4.58
C SER A 9 -10.01 0.55 -3.87
N ILE A 10 -8.99 1.34 -3.56
CA ILE A 10 -9.17 2.67 -2.96
C ILE A 10 -9.95 3.64 -3.89
N ASP A 11 -9.75 3.59 -5.21
CA ASP A 11 -10.44 4.46 -6.17
C ASP A 11 -11.95 4.25 -6.17
N GLN A 12 -12.36 3.04 -5.82
CA GLN A 12 -13.74 2.57 -5.80
C GLN A 12 -14.45 2.83 -4.47
N MET A 13 -13.71 3.28 -3.45
CA MET A 13 -14.22 3.54 -2.11
C MET A 13 -14.94 4.89 -2.02
N PRO A 14 -15.98 5.05 -1.17
CA PRO A 14 -16.58 6.35 -0.89
C PRO A 14 -15.57 7.44 -0.47
N HIS A 15 -15.46 8.49 -1.28
CA HIS A 15 -14.46 9.57 -1.12
C HIS A 15 -14.88 10.69 -0.17
N SER A 16 -16.16 10.76 0.21
CA SER A 16 -16.68 11.83 1.08
C SER A 16 -17.46 11.27 2.27
N HIS A 17 -17.44 12.01 3.38
CA HIS A 17 -18.24 11.68 4.56
C HIS A 17 -19.74 11.50 4.24
N CYS A 18 -20.28 12.27 3.29
CA CYS A 18 -21.66 12.13 2.84
C CYS A 18 -21.89 10.78 2.16
N GLN A 19 -21.03 10.37 1.22
CA GLN A 19 -21.13 9.06 0.56
C GLN A 19 -20.94 7.92 1.56
N THR A 20 -19.94 8.00 2.45
CA THR A 20 -19.71 7.01 3.50
C THR A 20 -20.92 6.88 4.43
N ARG A 21 -21.57 7.99 4.79
CA ARG A 21 -22.77 8.01 5.63
C ARG A 21 -23.95 7.34 4.95
N LEU A 22 -24.21 7.64 3.68
CA LEU A 22 -25.28 7.01 2.89
C LEU A 22 -25.07 5.50 2.76
N LEU A 23 -23.82 5.08 2.50
CA LEU A 23 -23.47 3.67 2.45
C LEU A 23 -23.71 2.99 3.81
N LEU A 24 -23.31 3.64 4.91
CA LEU A 24 -23.55 3.14 6.26
C LEU A 24 -25.04 2.97 6.57
N GLU A 25 -25.92 3.91 6.16
CA GLU A 25 -27.37 3.76 6.37
C GLU A 25 -27.94 2.53 5.68
N LYS A 26 -27.58 2.36 4.40
CA LYS A 26 -28.01 1.22 3.60
C LYS A 26 -27.53 -0.10 4.22
N LEU A 27 -26.25 -0.17 4.58
CA LEU A 27 -25.64 -1.34 5.19
C LEU A 27 -26.19 -1.64 6.58
N ALA A 28 -26.42 -0.62 7.42
CA ALA A 28 -26.96 -0.79 8.76
C ALA A 28 -28.41 -1.30 8.71
N GLY A 29 -29.24 -0.74 7.82
CA GLY A 29 -30.59 -1.23 7.59
C GLY A 29 -30.61 -2.70 7.19
N ALA A 30 -29.73 -3.10 6.27
CA ALA A 30 -29.60 -4.50 5.88
C ALA A 30 -29.08 -5.40 7.01
N ALA A 31 -28.10 -4.92 7.79
CA ALA A 31 -27.52 -5.67 8.90
C ALA A 31 -28.55 -5.95 10.02
N VAL A 32 -29.48 -5.02 10.25
CA VAL A 32 -30.58 -5.17 11.23
C VAL A 32 -31.70 -6.05 10.70
N ASN A 33 -32.08 -5.88 9.42
CA ASN A 33 -33.22 -6.58 8.83
C ASN A 33 -32.87 -7.95 8.21
N GLY A 34 -31.59 -8.33 8.18
CA GLY A 34 -31.11 -9.55 7.52
C GLY A 34 -31.30 -9.52 6.00
N GLN A 35 -31.21 -8.35 5.38
CA GLN A 35 -31.40 -8.18 3.94
C GLN A 35 -30.08 -8.34 3.18
N GLU A 36 -30.15 -8.86 1.96
CA GLU A 36 -29.02 -8.87 1.04
C GLU A 36 -28.79 -7.47 0.44
N ILE A 37 -27.52 -7.09 0.33
CA ILE A 37 -27.13 -5.85 -0.32
C ILE A 37 -26.86 -6.11 -1.79
N LYS A 38 -27.60 -5.41 -2.65
CA LYS A 38 -27.27 -5.31 -4.07
C LYS A 38 -26.27 -4.18 -4.29
N LEU A 39 -25.20 -4.52 -4.98
CA LEU A 39 -24.20 -3.57 -5.47
C LEU A 39 -24.53 -3.16 -6.90
N GLU A 40 -24.38 -1.88 -7.20
CA GLU A 40 -24.39 -1.40 -8.58
C GLU A 40 -22.94 -1.19 -9.02
N LEU A 41 -22.46 -2.10 -9.86
CA LEU A 41 -21.07 -2.12 -10.34
C LEU A 41 -20.84 -1.30 -11.62
N ARG A 42 -21.92 -0.85 -12.27
CA ARG A 42 -21.87 -0.34 -13.64
C ARG A 42 -21.06 0.96 -13.78
N ASP A 43 -21.06 1.78 -12.74
CA ASP A 43 -20.44 3.10 -12.74
C ASP A 43 -19.22 3.15 -11.80
N MET A 44 -18.60 2.00 -11.56
CA MET A 44 -17.40 1.92 -10.72
C MET A 44 -16.22 2.54 -11.48
N PRO A 45 -15.41 3.40 -10.83
CA PRO A 45 -14.19 3.92 -11.41
C PRO A 45 -13.26 2.80 -11.86
N GLU A 46 -12.56 3.03 -12.97
CA GLU A 46 -11.41 2.21 -13.35
C GLU A 46 -10.31 2.36 -12.31
N THR A 47 -9.64 1.24 -12.01
CA THR A 47 -8.56 1.19 -11.03
C THR A 47 -7.23 1.40 -11.72
N ILE A 48 -6.33 2.15 -11.08
CA ILE A 48 -4.99 2.34 -11.60
C ILE A 48 -4.21 1.02 -11.45
N PRO A 49 -3.59 0.49 -12.54
CA PRO A 49 -2.83 -0.75 -12.46
C PRO A 49 -1.52 -0.49 -11.71
N VAL A 50 -1.36 -1.12 -10.54
CA VAL A 50 -0.16 -1.03 -9.71
C VAL A 50 0.27 -2.41 -9.23
N LEU A 51 1.57 -2.58 -8.94
CA LEU A 51 2.11 -3.90 -8.55
C LEU A 51 1.61 -4.38 -7.18
N ALA A 52 1.22 -3.45 -6.30
CA ALA A 52 0.66 -3.73 -4.99
C ALA A 52 -0.33 -2.63 -4.61
N ASP A 53 -1.53 -3.00 -4.17
CA ASP A 53 -2.52 -2.08 -3.66
C ASP A 53 -3.33 -2.65 -2.49
N PRO A 54 -3.91 -1.80 -1.63
CA PRO A 54 -4.84 -2.27 -0.62
C PRO A 54 -6.20 -2.63 -1.25
N ARG A 55 -6.72 -3.78 -0.84
CA ARG A 55 -8.04 -4.28 -1.25
C ARG A 55 -8.99 -4.37 -0.05
N TYR A 56 -10.19 -3.83 -0.18
CA TYR A 56 -11.12 -3.62 0.93
C TYR A 56 -12.39 -4.46 0.82
N ILE A 57 -12.75 -5.10 1.93
CA ILE A 57 -14.09 -5.63 2.17
C ILE A 57 -14.82 -4.66 3.07
N VAL A 58 -15.95 -4.12 2.60
CA VAL A 58 -16.73 -3.12 3.32
C VAL A 58 -18.03 -3.72 3.83
N GLY A 59 -18.43 -3.34 5.04
CA GLY A 59 -19.68 -3.79 5.65
C GLY A 59 -20.09 -2.99 6.87
N ALA A 60 -21.27 -3.30 7.38
CA ALA A 60 -21.77 -2.78 8.66
C ALA A 60 -22.08 -3.92 9.63
N ILE A 61 -21.72 -3.71 10.89
CA ILE A 61 -22.03 -4.61 12.00
C ILE A 61 -23.05 -3.89 12.89
N ALA A 62 -24.16 -4.56 13.18
CA ALA A 62 -25.17 -4.09 14.12
C ALA A 62 -25.16 -5.02 15.34
N THR A 63 -25.05 -4.45 16.53
CA THR A 63 -25.09 -5.17 17.81
C THR A 63 -26.10 -4.50 18.74
N PRO A 64 -26.65 -5.21 19.75
CA PRO A 64 -27.46 -4.59 20.78
C PRO A 64 -26.71 -3.45 21.48
N TYR A 65 -27.45 -2.46 21.94
CA TYR A 65 -26.88 -1.32 22.66
C TYR A 65 -25.97 -1.78 23.81
N GLN A 66 -24.79 -1.15 23.91
CA GLN A 66 -23.74 -1.46 24.92
C GLN A 66 -23.18 -2.89 24.86
N THR A 67 -23.29 -3.58 23.72
CA THR A 67 -22.61 -4.87 23.53
C THR A 67 -21.40 -4.76 22.62
N PRO A 68 -20.33 -5.55 22.89
CA PRO A 68 -19.11 -5.53 22.11
C PRO A 68 -19.34 -5.98 20.67
N ILE A 69 -18.69 -5.28 19.73
CA ILE A 69 -18.71 -5.62 18.29
C ILE A 69 -17.64 -6.67 18.00
N PHE A 70 -16.50 -6.59 18.69
CA PHE A 70 -15.36 -7.46 18.47
C PHE A 70 -14.93 -8.20 19.74
N ARG A 71 -14.25 -9.34 19.57
CA ARG A 71 -13.78 -10.19 20.68
C ARG A 71 -12.88 -9.45 21.68
N TRP A 72 -12.04 -8.53 21.20
CA TRP A 72 -11.16 -7.73 22.05
C TRP A 72 -11.88 -6.65 22.87
N GLN A 73 -13.17 -6.41 22.60
CA GLN A 73 -14.02 -5.50 23.36
C GLN A 73 -14.86 -6.24 24.42
N GLU A 74 -14.90 -7.58 24.40
CA GLU A 74 -15.65 -8.37 25.37
C GLU A 74 -15.03 -8.27 26.79
N ASP A 75 -15.76 -8.75 27.80
CA ASP A 75 -15.23 -8.91 29.16
C ASP A 75 -14.53 -10.26 29.34
N ALA A 76 -13.68 -10.36 30.37
CA ALA A 76 -13.09 -11.63 30.76
C ALA A 76 -14.19 -12.64 31.17
N PRO A 77 -14.05 -13.94 30.85
CA PRO A 77 -12.88 -14.60 30.26
C PRO A 77 -12.90 -14.65 28.72
N ARG A 78 -13.91 -14.06 28.05
CA ARG A 78 -14.06 -14.15 26.60
C ARG A 78 -13.18 -13.17 25.83
N ARG A 79 -12.75 -12.08 26.47
CA ARG A 79 -11.79 -11.12 25.91
C ARG A 79 -10.54 -11.84 25.42
N GLN A 80 -10.13 -11.54 24.20
CA GLN A 80 -8.83 -11.91 23.64
C GLN A 80 -8.08 -10.68 23.20
N GLU A 81 -6.75 -10.74 23.22
CA GLU A 81 -5.91 -9.67 22.67
C GLU A 81 -6.12 -9.51 21.16
N ARG A 82 -5.90 -8.29 20.65
CA ARG A 82 -6.05 -8.00 19.22
C ARG A 82 -5.09 -8.84 18.36
N SER A 83 -3.87 -9.07 18.82
CA SER A 83 -2.87 -9.93 18.19
C SER A 83 -3.40 -11.36 17.98
N ILE A 84 -3.99 -11.96 19.02
CA ILE A 84 -4.60 -13.29 18.96
C ILE A 84 -5.80 -13.30 18.00
N CYS A 85 -6.63 -12.26 18.04
CA CYS A 85 -7.76 -12.13 17.13
C CYS A 85 -7.31 -12.02 15.66
N LEU A 86 -6.23 -11.27 15.39
CA LEU A 86 -5.65 -11.14 14.06
C LEU A 86 -5.13 -12.47 13.54
N GLN A 87 -4.39 -13.22 14.37
CA GLN A 87 -3.87 -14.53 13.99
C GLN A 87 -5.02 -15.50 13.65
N ASN A 88 -6.06 -15.54 14.49
CA ASN A 88 -7.24 -16.38 14.24
C ASN A 88 -7.99 -15.95 12.95
N TRP A 89 -8.08 -14.64 12.70
CA TRP A 89 -8.68 -14.08 11.49
C TRP A 89 -7.90 -14.49 10.24
N GLN A 90 -6.57 -14.31 10.25
CA GLN A 90 -5.69 -14.68 9.14
C GLN A 90 -5.78 -16.18 8.84
N LEU A 91 -5.65 -17.03 9.87
CA LEU A 91 -5.75 -18.49 9.71
C LEU A 91 -7.11 -18.93 9.16
N GLY A 92 -8.20 -18.33 9.65
CA GLY A 92 -9.55 -18.68 9.22
C GLY A 92 -9.90 -18.22 7.79
N MET A 93 -9.27 -17.14 7.32
CA MET A 93 -9.60 -16.52 6.04
C MET A 93 -8.62 -16.85 4.90
N GLN A 94 -7.42 -17.34 5.21
CA GLN A 94 -6.35 -17.57 4.23
C GLN A 94 -6.81 -18.32 2.98
N GLU A 95 -7.45 -19.48 3.13
CA GLU A 95 -7.87 -20.31 2.00
C GLU A 95 -8.98 -19.64 1.17
N THR A 96 -9.87 -18.89 1.82
CA THR A 96 -10.96 -18.19 1.14
C THR A 96 -10.41 -17.06 0.29
N ILE A 97 -9.46 -16.29 0.83
CA ILE A 97 -8.87 -15.15 0.13
C ILE A 97 -7.95 -15.60 -1.01
N ALA A 98 -7.15 -16.65 -0.82
CA ALA A 98 -6.31 -17.20 -1.87
C ALA A 98 -7.10 -17.69 -3.11
N LYS A 99 -8.38 -18.08 -2.94
CA LYS A 99 -9.25 -18.47 -4.05
C LYS A 99 -9.74 -17.29 -4.88
N ILE A 100 -9.89 -16.11 -4.28
CA ILE A 100 -10.37 -14.91 -4.97
C ILE A 100 -9.22 -14.04 -5.52
N MET A 101 -8.00 -14.21 -5.00
CA MET A 101 -6.79 -13.51 -5.47
C MET A 101 -5.70 -14.54 -5.85
N PRO A 102 -5.92 -15.36 -6.91
CA PRO A 102 -4.96 -16.36 -7.32
C PRO A 102 -3.65 -15.71 -7.80
N GLY A 103 -2.51 -16.24 -7.36
CA GLY A 103 -1.19 -15.75 -7.76
C GLY A 103 -0.76 -14.45 -7.06
N CYS A 104 -1.62 -13.85 -6.24
CA CYS A 104 -1.27 -12.68 -5.43
C CYS A 104 -0.70 -13.11 -4.09
N GLU A 105 0.34 -12.41 -3.65
CA GLU A 105 0.70 -12.36 -2.24
C GLU A 105 -0.21 -11.35 -1.53
N PHE A 106 -0.69 -11.68 -0.32
CA PHE A 106 -1.59 -10.80 0.43
C PHE A 106 -1.37 -10.91 1.93
N GLU A 107 -1.59 -9.81 2.63
CA GLU A 107 -1.66 -9.75 4.09
C GLU A 107 -3.06 -9.29 4.52
N LEU A 108 -3.68 -10.05 5.42
CA LEU A 108 -4.97 -9.66 6.00
C LEU A 108 -4.76 -8.82 7.26
N THR A 109 -5.46 -7.70 7.35
CA THR A 109 -5.54 -6.86 8.54
C THR A 109 -6.81 -7.13 9.35
N LEU A 110 -6.86 -6.67 10.59
CA LEU A 110 -8.08 -6.72 11.39
C LEU A 110 -9.15 -5.81 10.79
N PRO A 111 -10.44 -6.19 10.85
CA PRO A 111 -11.53 -5.27 10.56
C PRO A 111 -11.45 -4.03 11.45
N GLU A 112 -11.58 -2.85 10.85
CA GLU A 112 -11.50 -1.56 11.55
C GLU A 112 -12.55 -0.56 11.04
N ALA A 113 -12.69 0.55 11.77
CA ALA A 113 -13.51 1.66 11.33
C ALA A 113 -13.03 2.21 9.98
N TYR A 114 -13.95 2.60 9.11
CA TYR A 114 -13.70 2.91 7.69
C TYR A 114 -12.46 3.78 7.42
N PHE A 115 -12.43 5.02 7.92
CA PHE A 115 -11.32 5.95 7.65
C PHE A 115 -10.02 5.53 8.34
N THR A 116 -10.11 4.96 9.55
CA THR A 116 -8.94 4.40 10.25
C THR A 116 -8.33 3.27 9.43
N ASN A 117 -9.16 2.37 8.89
CA ASN A 117 -8.69 1.23 8.13
C ASN A 117 -8.06 1.64 6.79
N CYS A 118 -8.63 2.64 6.10
CA CYS A 118 -8.02 3.19 4.87
C CYS A 118 -6.61 3.71 5.16
N ARG A 119 -6.46 4.55 6.19
CA ARG A 119 -5.15 5.10 6.56
C ARG A 119 -4.14 4.02 6.98
N GLU A 120 -4.57 3.01 7.74
CA GLU A 120 -3.69 1.92 8.12
C GLU A 120 -3.29 1.04 6.93
N ALA A 121 -4.21 0.81 5.98
CA ALA A 121 -3.92 0.06 4.77
C ALA A 121 -2.93 0.82 3.86
N ASP A 122 -3.11 2.12 3.68
CA ASP A 122 -2.18 2.98 2.93
C ASP A 122 -0.79 3.02 3.57
N ARG A 123 -0.70 2.93 4.90
CA ARG A 123 0.59 2.82 5.60
C ARG A 123 1.24 1.45 5.38
N LYS A 124 0.45 0.37 5.47
CA LYS A 124 0.93 -1.01 5.38
C LYS A 124 1.30 -1.47 3.98
N ILE A 125 0.75 -0.85 2.94
CA ILE A 125 1.08 -1.22 1.56
C ILE A 125 2.46 -0.72 1.12
N ARG A 126 3.04 0.29 1.80
CA ARG A 126 4.29 0.92 1.35
C ARG A 126 5.48 -0.06 1.31
N PRO A 127 5.75 -0.88 2.35
CA PRO A 127 6.78 -1.92 2.26
C PRO A 127 6.48 -2.94 1.16
N LEU A 128 5.22 -3.36 1.03
CA LEU A 128 4.78 -4.32 0.02
C LEU A 128 4.97 -3.78 -1.41
N SER A 129 4.89 -2.46 -1.61
CA SER A 129 5.14 -1.83 -2.91
C SER A 129 6.60 -1.94 -3.34
N ILE A 130 7.53 -1.82 -2.39
CA ILE A 130 8.97 -2.07 -2.64
C ILE A 130 9.17 -3.56 -2.97
N LEU A 131 8.63 -4.47 -2.16
CA LEU A 131 8.79 -5.91 -2.38
C LEU A 131 8.19 -6.35 -3.73
N ALA A 132 7.02 -5.85 -4.08
CA ALA A 132 6.39 -6.13 -5.37
C ALA A 132 7.20 -5.58 -6.54
N ALA A 133 7.78 -4.38 -6.40
CA ALA A 133 8.69 -3.82 -7.41
C ALA A 133 9.94 -4.68 -7.61
N VAL A 134 10.58 -5.15 -6.52
CA VAL A 134 11.75 -6.02 -6.61
C VAL A 134 11.40 -7.35 -7.26
N ASN A 135 10.34 -8.02 -6.79
CA ASN A 135 9.87 -9.28 -7.38
C ASN A 135 9.53 -9.12 -8.88
N TYR A 136 8.90 -8.01 -9.25
CA TYR A 136 8.58 -7.68 -10.63
C TYR A 136 9.85 -7.53 -11.47
N LEU A 137 10.84 -6.77 -10.99
CA LEU A 137 12.10 -6.57 -11.69
C LEU A 137 12.91 -7.85 -11.84
N GLU A 138 13.01 -8.67 -10.78
CA GLU A 138 13.69 -9.97 -10.83
C GLU A 138 13.07 -10.88 -11.90
N ALA A 139 11.74 -11.00 -11.89
CA ALA A 139 11.01 -11.84 -12.84
C ALA A 139 11.10 -11.32 -14.28
N THR A 140 10.96 -10.00 -14.45
CA THR A 140 10.85 -9.37 -15.77
C THR A 140 12.21 -9.26 -16.48
N LEU A 141 13.26 -8.94 -15.73
CA LEU A 141 14.62 -8.79 -16.28
C LEU A 141 15.47 -10.05 -16.12
N ASN A 142 14.94 -11.08 -15.46
CA ASN A 142 15.65 -12.32 -15.14
C ASN A 142 16.99 -12.05 -14.44
N VAL A 143 16.93 -11.22 -13.40
CA VAL A 143 18.05 -10.84 -12.53
C VAL A 143 17.76 -11.24 -11.09
N GLU A 144 18.81 -11.38 -10.29
CA GLU A 144 18.67 -11.51 -8.83
C GLU A 144 18.65 -10.12 -8.17
N ALA A 145 18.01 -9.99 -7.00
CA ALA A 145 17.95 -8.76 -6.23
C ALA A 145 19.33 -8.14 -5.95
N ALA A 146 20.37 -8.97 -5.79
CA ALA A 146 21.76 -8.52 -5.61
C ALA A 146 22.35 -7.78 -6.84
N GLY A 147 21.73 -7.96 -8.01
CA GLY A 147 22.01 -7.27 -9.26
C GLY A 147 21.24 -5.97 -9.45
N ILE A 148 20.40 -5.56 -8.50
CA ILE A 148 19.64 -4.32 -8.50
C ILE A 148 20.29 -3.32 -7.53
N SER A 149 20.27 -2.04 -7.90
CA SER A 149 20.62 -0.91 -7.04
C SER A 149 19.36 -0.12 -6.70
N ALA A 150 19.22 0.29 -5.44
CA ALA A 150 18.14 1.16 -4.99
C ALA A 150 18.68 2.55 -4.61
N ILE A 151 18.07 3.60 -5.11
CA ILE A 151 18.38 5.00 -4.82
C ILE A 151 17.17 5.60 -4.10
N VAL A 152 17.36 6.12 -2.89
CA VAL A 152 16.30 6.76 -2.11
C VAL A 152 16.57 8.26 -2.03
N ALA A 153 15.55 9.05 -2.34
CA ALA A 153 15.60 10.50 -2.20
C ALA A 153 14.30 11.02 -1.56
N GLY A 154 14.43 12.05 -0.73
CA GLY A 154 13.29 12.78 -0.17
C GLY A 154 12.82 13.87 -1.14
N PHE A 155 11.52 14.04 -1.25
CA PHE A 155 10.86 15.01 -2.10
C PHE A 155 9.87 15.86 -1.30
N GLY A 156 9.79 17.15 -1.66
CA GLY A 156 8.86 18.11 -1.07
C GLY A 156 9.36 19.55 -1.25
N GLU A 157 8.60 20.52 -0.73
CA GLU A 157 8.91 21.94 -0.91
C GLU A 157 9.77 22.50 0.25
N GLU A 158 9.23 22.51 1.46
CA GLU A 158 9.93 23.01 2.67
C GLU A 158 10.48 21.88 3.53
N GLN A 159 9.85 20.70 3.44
CA GLN A 159 10.13 19.49 4.19
C GLN A 159 9.98 18.29 3.26
N CYS A 160 10.40 17.11 3.71
CA CYS A 160 10.14 15.88 2.99
C CYS A 160 8.69 15.43 3.24
N ASP A 161 7.91 15.41 2.17
CA ASP A 161 6.50 14.97 2.14
C ASP A 161 6.37 13.56 1.51
N GLU A 162 7.36 13.11 0.74
CA GLU A 162 7.43 11.75 0.21
C GLU A 162 8.88 11.32 -0.02
N TYR A 163 9.15 10.01 0.10
CA TYR A 163 10.38 9.43 -0.45
C TYR A 163 10.08 8.79 -1.80
N ARG A 164 10.99 8.93 -2.76
CA ARG A 164 10.94 8.14 -3.99
C ARG A 164 12.13 7.19 -4.02
N ILE A 165 11.85 5.92 -4.29
CA ILE A 165 12.81 4.84 -4.39
C ILE A 165 12.97 4.50 -5.87
N SER A 166 14.12 4.83 -6.44
CA SER A 166 14.49 4.52 -7.81
C SER A 166 15.23 3.18 -7.86
N PHE A 167 14.89 2.33 -8.82
CA PHE A 167 15.58 1.08 -9.08
C PHE A 167 16.38 1.17 -10.38
N ALA A 168 17.60 0.65 -10.36
CA ALA A 168 18.50 0.55 -11.51
C ALA A 168 19.17 -0.82 -11.52
N LEU A 169 19.61 -1.30 -12.69
CA LEU A 169 20.56 -2.42 -12.73
C LEU A 169 21.90 -1.96 -12.16
N LYS A 170 22.57 -2.84 -11.41
CA LYS A 170 23.83 -2.52 -10.76
C LYS A 170 24.89 -2.07 -11.76
N GLY A 171 25.41 -0.86 -11.55
CA GLY A 171 26.38 -0.22 -12.45
C GLY A 171 25.78 0.56 -13.62
N SER A 172 24.46 0.50 -13.82
CA SER A 172 23.74 1.38 -14.73
C SER A 172 23.42 2.71 -14.06
N LYS A 173 23.23 3.76 -14.88
CA LYS A 173 22.67 5.04 -14.46
C LYS A 173 21.18 5.15 -14.75
N GLU A 174 20.66 4.28 -15.61
CA GLU A 174 19.28 4.31 -16.06
C GLU A 174 18.34 3.78 -14.97
N ILE A 175 17.32 4.57 -14.64
CA ILE A 175 16.27 4.17 -13.71
C ILE A 175 15.23 3.38 -14.50
N ILE A 176 15.05 2.12 -14.10
CA ILE A 176 14.18 1.16 -14.79
C ILE A 176 12.78 1.10 -14.19
N TYR A 177 12.67 1.43 -12.89
CA TYR A 177 11.40 1.44 -12.18
C TYR A 177 11.51 2.34 -10.95
N GLY A 178 10.38 2.75 -10.38
CA GLY A 178 10.38 3.51 -9.14
C GLY A 178 9.12 3.32 -8.31
N VAL A 179 9.27 3.52 -7.00
CA VAL A 179 8.18 3.43 -6.01
C VAL A 179 8.12 4.74 -5.24
N VAL A 180 6.90 5.29 -5.11
CA VAL A 180 6.63 6.45 -4.27
C VAL A 180 6.19 5.98 -2.88
N TRP A 181 6.81 6.54 -1.85
CA TRP A 181 6.50 6.32 -0.45
C TRP A 181 5.98 7.64 0.15
N PRO A 182 4.66 7.87 0.13
CA PRO A 182 4.08 9.10 0.67
C PRO A 182 4.18 9.14 2.19
N LEU A 183 4.47 10.31 2.75
CA LEU A 183 4.45 10.56 4.20
C LEU A 183 3.14 11.27 4.57
N TYR A 184 2.49 10.82 5.63
CA TYR A 184 1.24 11.43 6.09
C TYR A 184 1.43 12.18 7.40
N ASP A 185 0.92 13.42 7.47
CA ASP A 185 0.85 14.36 8.60
C ASP A 185 1.98 14.26 9.65
N ARG A 186 1.96 13.22 10.48
CA ARG A 186 2.91 12.99 11.58
C ARG A 186 4.26 12.44 11.14
N GLU A 187 4.39 12.05 9.87
CA GLU A 187 5.59 11.44 9.31
C GLU A 187 6.45 12.44 8.53
N SER A 188 6.04 13.71 8.43
CA SER A 188 6.82 14.74 7.73
C SER A 188 8.22 14.86 8.33
N VAL A 189 9.25 14.81 7.49
CA VAL A 189 10.65 14.79 7.93
C VAL A 189 11.31 16.13 7.58
N PRO A 190 11.93 16.85 8.53
CA PRO A 190 12.67 18.06 8.21
C PRO A 190 13.88 17.73 7.32
N ASN A 191 14.34 18.71 6.53
CA ASN A 191 15.37 18.47 5.51
C ASN A 191 16.67 17.86 6.09
N ASP A 192 17.09 18.30 7.28
CA ASP A 192 18.27 17.76 7.98
C ASP A 192 18.09 16.32 8.51
N GLY A 193 16.87 15.80 8.54
CA GLY A 193 16.52 14.45 8.98
C GLY A 193 16.26 13.43 7.87
N ILE A 194 16.29 13.82 6.59
CA ILE A 194 15.90 12.98 5.44
C ILE A 194 16.69 11.67 5.36
N ASN A 195 17.94 11.68 5.81
CA ASN A 195 18.83 10.51 5.81
C ASN A 195 19.12 9.92 7.19
N ASP A 196 18.45 10.42 8.24
CA ASP A 196 18.72 10.00 9.60
C ASP A 196 18.02 8.67 9.93
N ILE A 197 18.76 7.58 9.71
CA ILE A 197 18.33 6.21 10.05
C ILE A 197 18.63 5.83 11.51
N SER A 198 19.02 6.77 12.38
CA SER A 198 19.31 6.48 13.79
C SER A 198 18.05 6.25 14.63
N MET A 199 16.90 6.71 14.13
CA MET A 199 15.60 6.51 14.74
C MET A 199 14.96 5.22 14.20
N ASP A 200 14.81 4.23 15.07
CA ASP A 200 14.32 2.88 14.72
C ASP A 200 12.94 2.88 14.03
N ASP A 201 12.04 3.80 14.41
CA ASP A 201 10.68 3.90 13.87
C ASP A 201 10.53 5.00 12.78
N SER A 202 11.63 5.45 12.17
CA SER A 202 11.58 6.47 11.11
C SER A 202 11.19 5.88 9.74
N PRO A 203 10.48 6.63 8.88
CA PRO A 203 10.13 6.14 7.53
C PRO A 203 11.35 5.73 6.70
N ILE A 204 12.44 6.50 6.77
CA ILE A 204 13.68 6.18 6.04
C ILE A 204 14.33 4.90 6.53
N ARG A 205 14.22 4.60 7.84
CA ARG A 205 14.68 3.33 8.41
C ARG A 205 13.86 2.16 7.90
N GLU A 206 12.53 2.31 7.88
CA GLU A 206 11.61 1.29 7.36
C GLU A 206 11.87 1.00 5.86
N ILE A 207 12.08 2.05 5.05
CA ILE A 207 12.46 1.91 3.64
C ILE A 207 13.77 1.13 3.51
N TYR A 208 14.81 1.54 4.25
CA TYR A 208 16.11 0.88 4.21
C TYR A 208 16.04 -0.60 4.61
N ASP A 209 15.36 -0.91 5.72
CA ASP A 209 15.20 -2.28 6.20
C ASP A 209 14.37 -3.12 5.22
N THR A 210 13.36 -2.54 4.56
CA THR A 210 12.56 -3.22 3.52
C THR A 210 13.39 -3.55 2.29
N ILE A 211 14.14 -2.58 1.75
CA ILE A 211 15.04 -2.80 0.59
C ILE A 211 16.11 -3.84 0.94
N LYS A 212 16.65 -3.80 2.17
CA LYS A 212 17.63 -4.78 2.61
C LYS A 212 17.01 -6.18 2.74
N ALA A 213 15.80 -6.27 3.30
CA ALA A 213 15.08 -7.53 3.44
C ALA A 213 14.68 -8.14 2.09
N SER A 214 14.52 -7.32 1.04
CA SER A 214 14.28 -7.78 -0.32
C SER A 214 15.54 -8.31 -1.04
N GLY A 215 16.70 -8.30 -0.39
CA GLY A 215 17.95 -8.82 -0.96
C GLY A 215 18.79 -7.81 -1.75
N ILE A 216 18.43 -6.52 -1.74
CA ILE A 216 19.21 -5.46 -2.39
C ILE A 216 20.29 -4.93 -1.42
N ASP A 217 21.56 -5.17 -1.78
CA ASP A 217 22.71 -4.70 -1.02
C ASP A 217 23.20 -3.29 -1.42
N ASP A 218 23.11 -2.93 -2.70
CA ASP A 218 23.55 -1.61 -3.18
C ASP A 218 22.45 -0.57 -2.99
N GLN A 219 22.51 0.11 -1.85
CA GLN A 219 21.56 1.15 -1.47
C GLN A 219 22.28 2.49 -1.39
N PHE A 220 21.80 3.47 -2.14
CA PHE A 220 22.27 4.84 -2.11
C PHE A 220 21.16 5.77 -1.63
N ARG A 221 21.50 6.77 -0.82
CA ARG A 221 20.53 7.76 -0.33
C ARG A 221 21.07 9.16 -0.53
N HIS A 222 20.23 10.03 -1.11
CA HIS A 222 20.56 11.45 -1.25
C HIS A 222 20.26 12.21 0.02
N ALA A 223 21.13 13.14 0.40
CA ALA A 223 20.97 13.98 1.60
C ALA A 223 20.29 15.32 1.32
N GLU A 224 19.89 15.53 0.07
CA GLU A 224 19.26 16.75 -0.41
C GLU A 224 17.76 16.50 -0.61
N LEU A 225 16.95 17.55 -0.43
CA LEU A 225 15.52 17.55 -0.72
C LEU A 225 15.31 17.93 -2.19
N PHE A 226 14.54 17.13 -2.92
CA PHE A 226 14.22 17.35 -4.33
C PHE A 226 12.80 17.88 -4.50
N ASN A 227 12.57 18.64 -5.57
CA ASN A 227 11.21 19.05 -5.92
C ASN A 227 10.50 17.90 -6.65
N PRO A 228 9.25 17.57 -6.28
CA PRO A 228 8.48 16.52 -6.95
C PRO A 228 8.12 16.95 -8.37
N GLU A 229 8.60 16.20 -9.35
CA GLU A 229 8.27 16.39 -10.77
C GLU A 229 7.44 15.22 -11.30
N MET A 230 6.59 15.52 -12.29
CA MET A 230 5.76 14.56 -12.99
C MET A 230 6.13 14.60 -14.47
N CYS A 231 6.14 13.44 -15.13
CA CYS A 231 6.38 13.36 -16.55
C CYS A 231 5.27 14.09 -17.33
N GLU A 232 5.65 14.98 -18.25
CA GLU A 232 4.69 15.74 -19.05
C GLU A 232 3.90 14.86 -20.04
N ASP A 233 4.47 13.73 -20.46
CA ASP A 233 3.87 12.86 -21.48
C ASP A 233 2.90 11.83 -20.89
N CYS A 234 3.27 11.17 -19.79
CA CYS A 234 2.48 10.08 -19.20
C CYS A 234 1.89 10.40 -17.83
N GLY A 235 2.29 11.50 -17.19
CA GLY A 235 1.82 11.86 -15.85
C GLY A 235 2.37 10.97 -14.72
N ALA A 236 3.37 10.13 -14.97
CA ALA A 236 4.02 9.33 -13.94
C ALA A 236 4.97 10.19 -13.08
N PRO A 237 5.20 9.82 -11.80
CA PRO A 237 6.21 10.47 -10.98
C PRO A 237 7.62 10.28 -11.56
N MET A 238 8.43 11.33 -11.53
CA MET A 238 9.85 11.29 -11.88
C MET A 238 10.71 10.79 -10.70
N PHE A 239 11.88 10.23 -10.97
CA PHE A 239 12.74 9.61 -9.96
C PHE A 239 14.14 10.21 -10.02
N VAL A 240 14.91 10.08 -8.94
CA VAL A 240 16.28 10.61 -8.91
C VAL A 240 17.29 9.50 -9.14
N ASP A 241 18.25 9.74 -10.01
CA ASP A 241 19.36 8.84 -10.27
C ASP A 241 20.48 8.97 -9.20
N ARG A 242 21.55 8.19 -9.32
CA ARG A 242 22.68 8.25 -8.36
C ARG A 242 23.49 9.55 -8.45
N ALA A 243 23.39 10.29 -9.56
CA ALA A 243 24.06 11.58 -9.75
C ALA A 243 23.24 12.76 -9.20
N GLY A 244 21.97 12.55 -8.86
CA GLY A 244 21.07 13.60 -8.38
C GLY A 244 20.24 14.23 -9.51
N GLU A 245 20.17 13.59 -10.68
CA GLU A 245 19.37 14.04 -11.80
C GLU A 245 17.95 13.45 -11.70
N ILE A 246 16.93 14.30 -11.87
CA ILE A 246 15.53 13.88 -11.92
C ILE A 246 15.24 13.35 -13.33
N VAL A 247 14.87 12.08 -13.43
CA VAL A 247 14.70 11.32 -14.67
C VAL A 247 13.40 10.52 -14.66
N HIS A 248 12.93 10.19 -15.86
CA HIS A 248 11.80 9.28 -16.03
C HIS A 248 12.27 7.84 -15.81
N ALA A 249 11.46 7.04 -15.11
CA ALA A 249 11.73 5.61 -14.98
C ALA A 249 11.22 4.87 -16.22
N GLU A 250 12.09 4.13 -16.90
CA GLU A 250 11.74 3.44 -18.16
C GLU A 250 12.39 2.06 -18.23
N MET A 251 11.56 1.04 -18.48
CA MET A 251 12.05 -0.31 -18.70
C MET A 251 12.80 -0.40 -20.03
N PRO A 252 13.87 -1.23 -20.13
CA PRO A 252 14.59 -1.42 -21.39
C PRO A 252 13.66 -1.87 -22.54
N GLU A 253 13.92 -1.43 -23.78
CA GLU A 253 13.07 -1.72 -24.95
C GLU A 253 12.85 -3.23 -25.21
N ASP A 254 13.82 -4.07 -24.85
CA ASP A 254 13.77 -5.53 -25.04
C ASP A 254 12.96 -6.27 -23.95
N THR A 255 12.34 -5.53 -23.03
CA THR A 255 11.54 -6.10 -21.95
C THR A 255 10.24 -6.69 -22.49
N PRO A 256 9.84 -7.91 -22.08
CA PRO A 256 8.52 -8.45 -22.45
C PRO A 256 7.41 -7.47 -22.07
N ASP A 257 6.42 -7.30 -22.95
CA ASP A 257 5.23 -6.50 -22.64
C ASP A 257 4.65 -6.92 -21.28
N GLN A 258 4.41 -5.93 -20.43
CA GLN A 258 3.87 -6.15 -19.09
C GLN A 258 2.58 -6.98 -19.20
N GLN A 259 2.58 -8.20 -18.66
CA GLN A 259 1.34 -8.95 -18.52
C GLN A 259 0.36 -8.11 -17.69
N PRO A 260 -0.94 -8.14 -18.01
CA PRO A 260 -1.93 -7.39 -17.25
C PRO A 260 -1.75 -7.73 -15.77
N LEU A 261 -1.52 -6.70 -14.95
CA LEU A 261 -1.45 -6.83 -13.51
C LEU A 261 -2.78 -7.41 -13.05
N PHE A 262 -2.76 -8.68 -12.62
CA PHE A 262 -3.96 -9.39 -12.22
C PHE A 262 -4.46 -8.82 -10.88
N HIS A 263 -5.73 -8.43 -10.85
CA HIS A 263 -6.55 -8.38 -9.64
C HIS A 263 -7.78 -9.27 -9.84
#